data_AF-A0A7V1FZ82-F1
#
_entry.id   AF-A0A7V1FZ82-F1
#
_cell.length_a   1.000
_cell.length_b   1.000
_cell.length_c   1.000
_cell.angle_alpha   90.00
_cell.angle_beta   90.00
_cell.angle_gamma   90.00
#
_symmetry.space_group_name_H-M   'P 1'
#
loop_
_entity.id
_entity.type
_entity.pdbx_description
1 polymer ?
#
loop_
_entity_poly.entity_id
_entity_poly.type
_entity_poly.pdbx_seq_one_letter_code
_entity_poly.pdbx_strand_id
1 'polypeptide(L)'
;MIKKMNLLILLVIVAAIAVGAFAAESTITVYYDKELGQINKLVFGNNFLGHGPMSREPLGESSSIVPRVVSVMDYGAGIWDPKRKKPVKEVIDLAKETGLSIARFPGGCGTHL
;
A
#
# COMPACT_ATOMS: atom_id res chain seq x y z
N MET A 1 8.02 -18.42 -48.17
CA MET A 1 7.94 -17.16 -48.95
C MET A 1 6.70 -16.39 -48.54
N ILE A 2 6.83 -15.23 -47.91
CA ILE A 2 5.70 -14.40 -47.50
C ILE A 2 5.08 -13.77 -48.77
N LYS A 3 3.78 -13.95 -49.00
CA LYS A 3 3.07 -13.28 -50.10
C LYS A 3 3.11 -11.77 -49.85
N LYS A 4 3.31 -10.95 -50.90
CA LYS A 4 3.40 -9.48 -50.81
C LYS A 4 2.26 -8.84 -49.99
N MET A 5 1.05 -9.40 -50.09
CA MET A 5 -0.12 -8.97 -49.32
C MET A 5 0.04 -9.17 -47.80
N ASN A 6 0.64 -10.28 -47.37
CA ASN A 6 0.88 -10.56 -45.96
C ASN A 6 2.00 -9.66 -45.38
N LEU A 7 2.99 -9.31 -46.21
CA LEU A 7 4.03 -8.35 -45.85
C LEU A 7 3.42 -6.94 -45.67
N LEU A 8 2.51 -6.55 -46.56
CA LEU A 8 1.81 -5.25 -46.47
C LEU A 8 0.97 -5.15 -45.20
N ILE A 9 0.20 -6.20 -44.88
CA ILE A 9 -0.62 -6.25 -43.65
C ILE A 9 0.27 -6.15 -42.41
N LEU A 10 1.38 -6.88 -42.38
CA LEU A 10 2.32 -6.82 -41.27
C LEU A 10 2.91 -5.40 -41.08
N LEU A 11 3.29 -4.73 -42.18
CA LEU A 11 3.80 -3.37 -42.14
C LEU A 11 2.76 -2.37 -41.61
N VAL A 12 1.49 -2.52 -42.01
CA VAL A 12 0.39 -1.68 -41.51
C VAL A 12 0.16 -1.88 -40.02
N ILE A 13 0.20 -3.14 -39.53
CA ILE A 13 0.06 -3.43 -38.10
C ILE A 13 1.22 -2.84 -37.30
N VAL A 14 2.46 -2.99 -37.77
CA VAL A 14 3.64 -2.41 -37.11
C VAL A 14 3.57 -0.88 -37.08
N ALA A 15 3.16 -0.25 -38.18
CA ALA A 15 2.99 1.20 -38.23
C ALA A 15 1.89 1.68 -37.27
N ALA A 16 0.76 0.98 -37.17
CA ALA A 16 -0.34 1.34 -36.26
C ALA A 16 0.06 1.24 -34.79
N ILE A 17 0.88 0.25 -34.41
CA ILE A 17 1.40 0.10 -33.04
C ILE A 17 2.39 1.23 -32.71
N ALA A 18 3.22 1.64 -33.68
CA ALA A 18 4.21 2.71 -33.48
C ALA A 18 3.58 4.08 -33.22
N VAL A 19 2.41 4.38 -33.80
CA VAL A 19 1.69 5.66 -33.61
C VAL A 19 1.19 5.83 -32.17
N GLY A 20 0.90 4.75 -31.45
CA GLY A 20 0.48 4.79 -30.04
C GLY A 20 1.64 4.79 -29.03
N ALA A 21 2.89 4.69 -29.48
CA ALA A 21 4.07 4.51 -28.64
C ALA A 21 4.85 5.80 -28.34
N PHE A 22 4.28 6.97 -28.67
CA PHE A 22 4.88 8.24 -28.28
C PHE A 22 4.54 8.57 -26.84
N ALA A 23 5.55 8.54 -25.96
CA ALA A 23 5.41 9.07 -24.61
C ALA A 23 5.09 10.57 -24.72
N ALA A 24 4.01 11.01 -24.06
CA ALA A 24 3.73 12.44 -23.95
C ALA A 24 4.87 13.10 -23.17
N GLU A 25 5.46 14.16 -23.72
CA GLU A 25 6.43 14.97 -22.99
C GLU A 25 5.72 15.59 -21.77
N SER A 26 6.19 15.23 -20.58
CA SER A 26 5.70 15.76 -19.31
C SER A 26 6.77 16.67 -18.72
N THR A 27 6.46 17.95 -18.60
CA THR A 27 7.37 18.95 -18.05
C THR A 27 6.96 19.30 -16.62
N ILE A 28 7.88 19.17 -15.66
CA ILE A 28 7.71 19.64 -14.28
C ILE A 28 8.51 20.94 -14.11
N THR A 29 7.82 22.04 -13.79
CA THR A 29 8.47 23.31 -13.44
C THR A 29 8.50 23.47 -11.93
N VAL A 30 9.70 23.68 -11.37
CA VAL A 30 9.90 23.87 -9.92
C VAL A 30 10.28 25.33 -9.65
N TYR A 31 9.46 26.02 -8.87
CA TYR A 31 9.72 27.39 -8.41
C TYR A 31 10.24 27.35 -6.97
N TYR A 32 11.55 27.50 -6.80
CA TYR A 32 12.20 27.39 -5.48
C TYR A 32 12.03 28.64 -4.60
N ASP A 33 11.51 29.73 -5.17
CA ASP A 33 11.25 31.02 -4.53
C ASP A 33 9.79 31.19 -4.08
N LYS A 34 8.93 30.19 -4.32
CA LYS A 34 7.50 30.20 -3.98
C LYS A 34 7.15 29.16 -2.92
N GLU A 35 7.55 29.42 -1.67
CA GLU A 35 7.20 28.55 -0.55
C GLU A 35 5.68 28.59 -0.25
N LEU A 36 5.03 27.43 -0.19
CA LEU A 36 3.61 27.29 0.17
C LEU A 36 3.38 27.12 1.68
N GLY A 37 4.47 26.93 2.43
CA GLY A 37 4.48 26.70 3.87
C GLY A 37 5.08 25.35 4.25
N GLN A 38 5.18 25.13 5.56
CA GLN A 38 5.76 23.93 6.12
C GLN A 38 4.81 22.74 6.00
N ILE A 39 5.35 21.58 5.60
CA ILE A 39 4.59 20.33 5.59
C ILE A 39 4.27 19.94 7.04
N ASN A 40 2.99 19.79 7.35
CA ASN A 40 2.57 19.24 8.63
C ASN A 40 3.07 17.79 8.73
N LYS A 41 4.00 17.50 9.64
CA LYS A 41 4.62 16.18 9.79
C LYS A 41 3.60 15.07 10.03
N LEU A 42 2.41 15.37 10.54
CA LEU A 42 1.33 14.38 10.75
C LEU A 42 0.85 13.69 9.45
N VAL A 43 1.16 14.24 8.27
CA VAL A 43 0.88 13.56 6.99
C VAL A 43 1.69 12.25 6.83
N PHE A 44 2.81 12.11 7.55
CA PHE A 44 3.60 10.89 7.63
C PHE A 44 3.11 9.94 8.74
N GLY A 45 1.86 10.08 9.17
CA GLY A 45 1.22 9.23 10.16
C GLY A 45 0.76 7.88 9.60
N ASN A 46 0.37 6.98 10.50
CA ASN A 46 -0.19 5.66 10.17
C ASN A 46 -1.35 5.29 11.11
N ASN A 47 -2.14 4.28 10.72
CA ASN A 47 -3.30 3.79 11.45
C ASN A 47 -3.17 2.29 11.73
N PHE A 48 -3.21 1.92 12.99
CA PHE A 48 -3.11 0.55 13.47
C PHE A 48 -4.49 0.04 13.90
N LEU A 49 -4.83 -1.16 13.43
CA LEU A 49 -6.04 -1.85 13.86
C LEU A 49 -5.77 -2.60 15.17
N GLY A 50 -6.58 -2.35 16.18
CA GLY A 50 -6.58 -3.09 17.45
C GLY A 50 -7.57 -4.25 17.48
N HIS A 51 -8.24 -4.53 16.36
CA HIS A 51 -9.23 -5.58 16.24
C HIS A 51 -8.97 -6.39 14.96
N GLY A 52 -9.26 -7.70 15.00
CA GLY A 52 -9.33 -8.50 13.78
C GLY A 52 -10.40 -7.93 12.84
N PRO A 53 -10.27 -8.06 11.50
CA PRO A 53 -11.37 -7.74 10.62
C PRO A 53 -12.54 -8.66 10.97
N MET A 54 -13.61 -8.12 11.55
CA MET A 54 -14.85 -8.85 11.66
C MET A 54 -15.37 -9.06 10.24
N SER A 55 -15.28 -10.29 9.73
CA SER A 55 -16.07 -10.65 8.57
C SER A 55 -17.53 -10.70 8.99
N ARG A 56 -18.40 -10.15 8.14
CA ARG A 56 -19.85 -10.39 8.22
C ARG A 56 -20.22 -11.86 7.95
N GLU A 57 -19.27 -12.65 7.46
CA GLU A 57 -19.40 -14.08 7.20
C GLU A 57 -19.21 -14.90 8.50
N PRO A 58 -20.05 -15.93 8.75
CA PRO A 58 -19.86 -16.85 9.87
C PRO A 58 -18.47 -17.48 9.80
N LEU A 59 -17.71 -17.38 10.90
CA LEU A 59 -16.38 -17.97 11.01
C LEU A 59 -16.52 -19.51 11.06
N GLY A 60 -16.48 -20.16 9.90
CA GLY A 60 -16.20 -21.59 9.83
C GLY A 60 -14.74 -21.85 10.21
N GLU A 61 -14.43 -23.01 10.80
CA GLU A 61 -13.08 -23.40 11.25
C GLU A 61 -12.01 -23.36 10.13
N SER A 62 -12.42 -23.40 8.86
CA SER A 62 -11.57 -23.33 7.66
C SER A 62 -11.37 -21.91 7.12
N SER A 63 -11.90 -20.89 7.81
CA SER A 63 -11.82 -19.51 7.38
C SER A 63 -10.40 -18.96 7.53
N SER A 64 -9.81 -18.46 6.44
CA SER A 64 -8.52 -17.74 6.41
C SER A 64 -8.51 -16.44 7.24
N ILE A 65 -9.64 -16.13 7.90
CA ILE A 65 -9.86 -14.97 8.76
C ILE A 65 -9.45 -15.29 10.20
N VAL A 66 -9.56 -16.54 10.66
CA VAL A 66 -9.19 -16.95 12.04
C VAL A 66 -7.72 -16.64 12.35
N PRO A 67 -6.74 -16.97 11.48
CA PRO A 67 -5.33 -16.60 11.72
C PRO A 67 -5.10 -15.08 11.78
N ARG A 68 -5.91 -14.31 11.06
CA ARG A 68 -5.80 -12.84 10.99
C ARG A 68 -6.39 -12.15 12.22
N VAL A 69 -7.44 -12.71 12.81
CA VAL A 69 -8.00 -12.20 14.07
C VAL A 69 -7.00 -12.43 15.20
N VAL A 70 -6.43 -13.64 15.29
CA VAL A 70 -5.39 -13.99 16.27
C VAL A 70 -4.14 -13.11 16.08
N SER A 71 -3.69 -12.85 14.84
CA SER A 71 -2.51 -12.03 14.61
C SER A 71 -2.67 -10.58 15.05
N VAL A 72 -3.87 -10.01 14.97
CA VAL A 72 -4.11 -8.63 15.42
C VAL A 72 -4.30 -8.55 16.93
N MET A 73 -5.09 -9.46 17.52
CA MET A 73 -5.45 -9.37 18.94
C MET A 73 -4.33 -9.84 19.87
N ASP A 74 -3.64 -10.93 19.55
CA ASP A 74 -2.59 -11.49 20.43
C ASP A 74 -1.20 -10.93 20.13
N TYR A 75 -0.95 -10.55 18.87
CA TYR A 75 0.38 -10.12 18.41
C TYR A 75 0.43 -8.65 17.98
N GLY A 76 -0.67 -7.90 18.11
CA GLY A 76 -0.71 -6.50 17.67
C GLY A 76 -0.31 -6.33 16.20
N ALA A 77 -0.70 -7.29 15.34
CA ALA A 77 -0.27 -7.38 13.95
C ALA A 77 1.26 -7.48 13.76
N GLY A 78 1.97 -8.09 14.72
CA GLY A 78 3.42 -8.25 14.71
C GLY A 78 4.19 -7.16 15.46
N ILE A 79 3.50 -6.15 16.00
CA ILE A 79 4.13 -5.10 16.82
C ILE A 79 4.47 -5.61 18.22
N TRP A 80 3.72 -6.62 18.71
CA TRP A 80 3.82 -7.11 20.08
C TRP A 80 4.24 -8.58 20.13
N ASP A 81 5.23 -8.89 20.97
CA ASP A 81 5.57 -10.26 21.35
C ASP A 81 4.85 -10.60 22.67
N PRO A 82 3.78 -11.41 22.65
CA PRO A 82 3.03 -11.74 23.85
C PRO A 82 3.81 -12.65 24.81
N LYS A 83 4.77 -13.44 24.32
CA LYS A 83 5.59 -14.33 25.16
C LYS A 83 6.60 -13.52 25.97
N ARG A 84 7.26 -12.56 25.31
CA ARG A 84 8.25 -11.68 25.95
C ARG A 84 7.63 -10.47 26.63
N LYS A 85 6.33 -10.20 26.39
CA LYS A 85 5.57 -9.04 26.85
C LYS A 85 6.26 -7.72 26.51
N LYS A 86 6.74 -7.61 25.27
CA LYS A 86 7.50 -6.46 24.78
C LYS A 86 7.18 -6.18 23.31
N PRO A 87 7.37 -4.93 22.83
CA PRO A 87 7.32 -4.63 21.42
C PRO A 87 8.42 -5.38 20.64
N VAL A 88 8.11 -5.78 19.41
CA VAL A 88 9.07 -6.36 18.47
C VAL A 88 10.02 -5.25 18.00
N LYS A 89 11.31 -5.39 18.31
CA LYS A 89 12.31 -4.33 18.12
C LYS A 89 12.40 -3.88 16.67
N GLU A 90 12.41 -4.83 15.74
CA GLU A 90 12.53 -4.62 14.30
C GLU A 90 11.38 -3.74 13.76
N VAL A 91 10.16 -3.93 14.28
CA VAL A 91 8.99 -3.14 13.89
C VAL A 91 9.09 -1.71 14.43
N ILE A 92 9.58 -1.54 15.65
CA ILE A 92 9.80 -0.22 16.25
C ILE A 92 10.92 0.54 15.55
N ASP A 93 12.01 -0.15 15.18
CA ASP A 93 13.11 0.46 14.44
C ASP A 93 12.66 0.92 13.06
N LEU A 94 11.92 0.07 12.33
CA LEU A 94 11.35 0.44 11.04
C LEU A 94 10.41 1.65 11.14
N ALA A 95 9.57 1.72 12.17
CA ALA A 95 8.71 2.88 12.40
C ALA A 95 9.50 4.18 12.60
N LYS A 96 10.66 4.11 13.29
CA LYS A 96 11.55 5.27 13.46
C LYS A 96 12.26 5.64 12.17
N GLU A 97 12.81 4.66 11.46
CA GLU A 97 13.56 4.85 10.21
C GLU A 97 12.69 5.45 9.10
N THR A 98 11.42 5.04 9.04
CA THR A 98 10.43 5.57 8.08
C THR A 98 9.92 6.97 8.44
N GLY A 99 10.26 7.50 9.62
CA GLY A 99 9.82 8.82 10.06
C GLY A 99 8.34 8.88 10.45
N LEU A 100 7.76 7.77 10.91
CA LEU A 100 6.38 7.72 11.38
C LEU A 100 6.14 8.81 12.44
N SER A 101 5.24 9.75 12.13
CA SER A 101 5.05 10.94 12.96
C SER A 101 3.91 10.83 13.98
N ILE A 102 2.90 10.02 13.67
CA ILE A 102 1.74 9.77 14.54
C ILE A 102 1.14 8.39 14.23
N ALA A 103 0.59 7.76 15.26
CA ALA A 103 -0.10 6.48 15.17
C ALA A 103 -1.54 6.65 15.69
N ARG A 104 -2.54 6.35 14.84
CA ARG A 104 -3.94 6.20 15.29
C ARG A 104 -4.18 4.75 15.71
N PHE A 105 -4.80 4.54 16.86
CA PHE A 105 -5.15 3.23 17.41
C PHE A 105 -6.40 3.38 18.31
N PRO A 106 -7.33 2.40 18.42
CA PRO A 106 -7.36 1.08 17.76
C PRO A 106 -7.84 1.09 16.31
N GLY A 107 -8.07 2.27 15.70
CA GLY A 107 -8.22 2.46 14.26
C GLY A 107 -9.42 1.75 13.60
N GLY A 108 -9.82 2.24 12.43
CA GLY A 108 -10.86 1.59 11.61
C GLY A 108 -12.27 1.53 12.23
N CYS A 109 -13.19 0.90 11.51
CA CYS A 109 -14.62 0.87 11.86
C CYS A 109 -14.95 0.02 13.09
N GLY A 110 -14.09 -0.93 13.47
CA GLY A 110 -14.31 -1.70 14.70
C GLY A 110 -14.12 -0.86 15.97
N THR A 111 -13.62 0.38 15.86
CA THR A 111 -13.57 1.35 16.97
C THR A 111 -14.95 1.95 17.29
N HIS A 112 -15.94 1.85 16.39
CA HIS A 112 -17.28 2.43 16.61
C HIS A 112 -18.20 1.54 17.46
N LEU A 113 -17.73 0.37 17.86
CA LEU A 113 -18.52 -0.68 18.54
C LEU A 113 -18.63 -0.43 20.04
#